data_AF-A0A5C4VPA4-F1
#
_entry.id   AF-A0A5C4VPA4-F1
#
_cell.length_a   1.000
_cell.length_b   1.000
_cell.length_c   1.000
_cell.angle_alpha   90.00
_cell.angle_beta   90.00
_cell.angle_gamma   90.00
#
_symmetry.space_group_name_H-M   'P 1'
#
loop_
_entity.id
_entity.type
_entity.pdbx_description
1 polymer ?
#
loop_
_entity_poly.entity_id
_entity_poly.type
_entity_poly.pdbx_seq_one_letter_code
_entity_poly.pdbx_strand_id
1 'polypeptide(L)'
;MKIPVVLSTVHVAIDADGVLAVDVDGVPHYSEQTRTRGDLRAVIDEITSDLGAPVRVEVREADGSTFTDVATPRESSAAAAAEPSPSSRPPALAGAGFQPGEEVALAYVVVRQNADAEGNASLNLPPALIAATRGGLVLLGTRSRTVTPFEAPA
;
A
#
# COMPACT_ATOMS: atom_id res chain seq x y z
N MET A 1 18.51 -6.62 8.79
CA MET A 1 17.32 -6.83 7.93
C MET A 1 16.73 -5.48 7.59
N LYS A 2 16.68 -5.10 6.31
CA LYS A 2 16.12 -3.82 5.86
C LYS A 2 14.73 -4.13 5.31
N ILE A 3 13.68 -3.69 6.01
CA ILE A 3 12.31 -3.89 5.56
C ILE A 3 12.04 -2.83 4.48
N PRO A 4 11.69 -3.22 3.25
CA PRO A 4 11.32 -2.25 2.22
C PRO A 4 10.03 -1.53 2.64
N VAL A 5 10.04 -0.20 2.55
CA VAL A 5 8.84 0.62 2.76
C VAL A 5 8.01 0.55 1.49
N VAL A 6 6.77 0.08 1.62
CA VAL A 6 5.77 0.11 0.55
C VAL A 6 4.78 1.21 0.89
N LEU A 7 4.57 2.14 -0.04
CA LEU A 7 3.57 3.19 0.07
C LEU A 7 2.25 2.67 -0.53
N SER A 8 1.13 2.94 0.13
CA SER A 8 -0.18 2.81 -0.53
C SER A 8 -0.21 3.68 -1.78
N THR A 9 -0.82 3.17 -2.83
CA THR A 9 -0.92 3.86 -4.12
C THR A 9 -2.34 4.37 -4.30
N VAL A 10 -2.46 5.67 -4.54
CA VAL A 10 -3.71 6.34 -4.89
C VAL A 10 -3.69 6.57 -6.40
N HIS A 11 -4.56 5.89 -7.15
CA HIS A 11 -4.74 6.22 -8.57
C HIS A 11 -5.90 7.19 -8.72
N VAL A 12 -5.68 8.19 -9.56
CA VAL A 12 -6.69 9.17 -9.93
C VAL A 12 -6.81 9.18 -11.45
N ALA A 13 -7.98 8.81 -11.97
CA ALA A 13 -8.32 9.01 -13.36
C ALA A 13 -9.19 10.27 -13.48
N ILE A 14 -8.78 11.20 -14.34
CA ILE A 14 -9.54 12.41 -14.65
C ILE A 14 -10.07 12.26 -16.07
N ASP A 15 -11.39 12.25 -16.22
CA ASP A 15 -12.04 12.14 -17.52
C ASP A 15 -12.06 13.47 -18.31
N ALA A 16 -12.63 13.44 -19.51
CA ALA A 16 -12.69 14.60 -20.40
C ALA A 16 -13.57 15.73 -19.85
N ASP A 17 -14.51 15.42 -18.97
CA ASP A 17 -15.37 16.37 -18.26
C ASP A 17 -14.68 16.89 -16.98
N GLY A 18 -13.48 16.41 -16.66
CA GLY A 18 -12.69 16.81 -15.51
C GLY A 18 -13.10 16.13 -14.21
N VAL A 19 -13.91 15.07 -14.28
CA VAL A 19 -14.41 14.31 -13.13
C VAL A 19 -13.38 13.28 -12.68
N LEU A 20 -13.21 13.14 -11.36
CA LEU A 20 -12.28 12.20 -10.75
C LEU A 20 -12.95 10.85 -10.51
N ALA A 21 -12.27 9.79 -10.94
CA ALA A 21 -12.40 8.46 -10.37
C ALA A 21 -11.14 8.16 -9.56
N VAL A 22 -11.30 7.83 -8.29
CA VAL A 22 -10.20 7.60 -7.35
C VAL A 22 -10.27 6.19 -6.82
N ASP A 23 -9.12 5.52 -6.71
CA ASP A 23 -8.95 4.30 -5.96
C ASP A 23 -7.73 4.39 -5.03
N VAL A 24 -7.73 3.58 -3.99
CA VAL A 24 -6.60 3.38 -3.08
C VAL A 24 -6.27 1.90 -3.10
N ASP A 25 -5.09 1.55 -3.59
CA ASP A 25 -4.63 0.18 -3.77
C ASP A 25 -5.65 -0.70 -4.55
N GLY A 26 -6.31 -0.11 -5.54
CA GLY A 26 -7.33 -0.76 -6.37
C GLY A 26 -8.73 -0.85 -5.75
N VAL A 27 -8.92 -0.32 -4.54
CA VAL A 27 -10.24 -0.20 -3.91
C VAL A 27 -10.84 1.16 -4.24
N PRO A 28 -12.01 1.23 -4.91
CA PRO A 28 -12.61 2.51 -5.27
C PRO A 28 -12.90 3.38 -4.05
N HIS A 29 -12.45 4.63 -4.08
CA HIS A 29 -12.71 5.64 -3.06
C HIS A 29 -13.87 6.52 -3.51
N TYR A 30 -15.09 6.10 -3.16
CA TYR A 30 -16.31 6.81 -3.55
C TYR A 30 -16.55 8.04 -2.68
N SER A 31 -16.93 9.15 -3.30
CA SER A 31 -17.48 10.32 -2.62
C SER A 31 -18.94 10.55 -3.05
N GLU A 32 -19.76 11.04 -2.12
CA GLU A 32 -21.17 11.36 -2.42
C GLU A 32 -21.33 12.57 -3.35
N GLN A 33 -20.28 13.38 -3.48
CA GLN A 33 -20.23 14.54 -4.37
C GLN A 33 -19.32 14.24 -5.56
N THR A 34 -19.70 14.71 -6.76
CA THR A 34 -18.83 14.68 -7.93
C THR A 34 -17.61 15.59 -7.68
N ARG A 35 -16.42 15.00 -7.67
CA ARG A 35 -15.15 15.73 -7.50
C ARG A 35 -14.55 16.04 -8.86
N THR A 36 -14.00 17.23 -9.00
CA THR A 36 -13.38 17.73 -10.23
C THR A 36 -11.88 17.89 -10.07
N ARG A 37 -11.15 18.13 -11.17
CA ARG A 37 -9.69 18.35 -11.16
C ARG A 37 -9.23 19.39 -10.13
N GLY A 38 -10.06 20.40 -9.83
CA GLY A 38 -9.76 21.40 -8.79
C GLY A 38 -9.78 20.84 -7.36
N ASP A 39 -10.53 19.76 -7.11
CA ASP A 39 -10.66 19.09 -5.81
C ASP A 39 -9.55 18.09 -5.52
N LEU A 40 -8.73 17.75 -6.53
CA LEU A 40 -7.70 16.70 -6.46
C LEU A 40 -6.85 16.80 -5.19
N ARG A 41 -6.36 18.00 -4.89
CA ARG A 41 -5.51 18.22 -3.72
C ARG A 41 -6.25 17.93 -2.41
N ALA A 42 -7.50 18.36 -2.30
CA ALA A 42 -8.31 18.11 -1.11
C ALA A 42 -8.61 16.63 -0.92
N VAL A 43 -8.85 15.89 -2.01
CA VAL A 43 -9.05 14.43 -1.97
C VAL A 43 -7.79 13.72 -1.49
N ILE A 44 -6.62 14.09 -2.01
CA ILE A 44 -5.34 13.50 -1.57
C ILE A 44 -5.05 13.82 -0.09
N ASP A 45 -5.32 15.05 0.35
CA ASP A 45 -5.17 15.44 1.76
C ASP A 45 -6.10 14.64 2.69
N GLU A 46 -7.34 14.37 2.26
CA GLU A 46 -8.30 13.53 2.99
C GLU A 46 -7.78 12.10 3.13
N ILE A 47 -7.36 11.49 2.01
CA ILE A 47 -6.85 10.10 1.98
C ILE A 47 -5.58 9.95 2.84
N THR A 48 -4.62 10.88 2.70
CA THR A 48 -3.39 10.84 3.50
C THR A 48 -3.66 11.04 4.99
N SER A 49 -4.65 11.85 5.35
CA SER A 49 -5.06 12.04 6.74
C SER A 49 -5.74 10.80 7.33
N ASP A 50 -6.62 10.14 6.56
CA ASP A 50 -7.29 8.91 6.97
C ASP A 50 -6.30 7.76 7.18
N LEU A 51 -5.37 7.57 6.24
CA LEU A 51 -4.33 6.54 6.32
C LEU A 51 -3.24 6.87 7.36
N GLY A 52 -3.08 8.15 7.73
CA GLY A 52 -2.05 8.61 8.65
C GLY A 52 -0.62 8.35 8.15
N ALA A 53 -0.43 8.14 6.85
CA ALA A 53 0.84 7.73 6.25
C ALA A 53 1.06 8.39 4.88
N PRO A 54 2.33 8.53 4.43
CA PRO A 54 2.61 8.98 3.08
C PRO A 54 2.06 8.00 2.04
N VAL A 55 1.57 8.52 0.92
CA VAL A 55 1.03 7.73 -0.21
C VAL A 55 1.70 8.12 -1.51
N ARG A 56 1.81 7.16 -2.43
CA ARG A 56 2.19 7.42 -3.82
C ARG A 56 0.93 7.80 -4.58
N VAL A 57 0.94 8.91 -5.30
CA VAL A 57 -0.18 9.37 -6.11
C VAL A 57 0.18 9.20 -7.59
N GLU A 58 -0.71 8.57 -8.34
CA GLU A 58 -0.62 8.48 -9.80
C GLU A 58 -1.88 9.09 -10.42
N VAL A 59 -1.71 10.19 -11.14
CA VAL A 59 -2.80 10.90 -11.82
C VAL A 59 -2.71 10.61 -13.31
N ARG A 60 -3.81 10.17 -13.91
CA ARG A 60 -3.96 10.01 -15.34
C ARG A 60 -5.05 10.95 -15.85
N GLU A 61 -4.70 11.80 -16.80
CA GLU A 61 -5.64 12.74 -17.41
C GLU A 61 -6.20 12.20 -18.73
N ALA A 62 -7.29 12.82 -19.20
CA ALA A 62 -8.02 12.41 -20.40
C ALA A 62 -7.20 12.49 -21.69
N ASP A 63 -6.18 13.35 -21.72
CA ASP A 63 -5.21 13.48 -22.81
C ASP A 63 -4.18 12.33 -22.83
N GLY A 64 -4.23 11.44 -21.85
CA GLY A 64 -3.29 10.34 -21.67
C GLY A 64 -2.05 10.71 -20.86
N SER A 65 -1.90 11.98 -20.46
CA SER A 65 -0.80 12.42 -19.59
C SER A 65 -0.89 11.72 -18.25
N THR A 66 0.27 11.33 -17.73
CA THR A 66 0.38 10.71 -16.40
C THR A 66 1.36 11.50 -15.54
N PHE A 67 0.97 11.79 -14.30
CA PHE A 67 1.78 12.45 -13.31
C PHE A 67 1.92 11.56 -12.07
N THR A 68 3.11 11.53 -11.47
CA THR A 68 3.37 10.73 -10.27
C THR A 68 4.01 11.61 -9.22
N ASP A 69 3.51 11.52 -7.98
CA ASP A 69 4.03 12.25 -6.84
C ASP A 69 3.93 11.42 -5.55
N VAL A 70 4.50 11.93 -4.46
CA VAL A 70 4.35 11.37 -3.11
C VAL A 70 3.73 12.44 -2.21
N ALA A 71 2.53 12.16 -1.73
CA ALA A 71 1.83 13.03 -0.79
C ALA A 71 2.06 12.57 0.64
N THR A 72 2.25 13.53 1.55
CA THR A 72 2.40 13.29 2.98
C THR A 72 1.24 13.92 3.75
N PRO A 73 0.77 13.30 4.85
CA PRO A 73 -0.26 13.91 5.69
C PRO A 73 0.20 15.29 6.17
N ARG A 74 -0.69 16.27 6.17
CA ARG A 74 -0.36 17.59 6.71
C ARG A 74 -0.12 17.47 8.21
N GLU A 75 1.06 17.88 8.68
CA GLU A 75 1.31 18.02 10.12
C GLU A 75 0.32 19.05 10.68
N SER A 76 -0.61 18.61 11.53
CA SER A 76 -1.46 19.53 12.28
C SER A 76 -0.53 20.30 13.21
N SER A 77 -0.21 21.55 12.85
CA SER A 77 0.51 22.47 13.71
C SER A 77 -0.39 22.84 14.90
N ALA A 78 -0.38 21.97 15.90
CA ALA A 78 -0.93 22.22 17.22
C ALA A 78 0.22 22.15 18.23
N ALA A 79 0.62 23.34 18.68
CA ALA A 79 1.47 23.64 19.84
C ALA A 79 2.98 23.38 19.72
N ALA A 80 3.69 24.48 19.46
CA ALA A 80 4.90 24.94 20.14
C ALA A 80 5.72 23.92 20.96
N ALA A 81 6.98 23.76 20.54
CA ALA A 81 8.15 23.51 21.39
C ALA A 81 8.00 22.41 22.46
N ALA A 82 8.02 21.17 22.02
CA ALA A 82 8.74 20.13 22.76
C ALA A 82 9.78 19.56 21.80
N GLU A 83 11.06 19.69 22.17
CA GLU A 83 12.15 18.98 21.52
C GLU A 83 11.72 17.53 21.27
N PRO A 84 11.95 16.96 20.07
CA PRO A 84 11.59 15.58 19.80
C PRO A 84 12.41 14.69 20.73
N SER A 85 11.79 14.24 21.83
CA SER A 85 12.36 13.21 22.68
C SER A 85 12.57 11.98 21.79
N PRO A 86 13.81 11.50 21.59
CA PRO A 86 14.08 10.35 20.74
C PRO A 86 13.72 9.09 21.52
N SER A 87 12.43 8.77 21.63
CA SER A 87 12.01 7.53 22.29
C SER A 87 10.59 7.10 21.91
N SER A 88 10.18 7.30 20.65
CA SER A 88 9.24 6.33 20.08
C SER A 88 10.06 5.13 19.63
N ARG A 89 10.31 4.19 20.56
CA ARG A 89 10.80 2.86 20.18
C ARG A 89 9.79 2.33 19.14
N PRO A 90 10.21 1.90 17.95
CA PRO A 90 9.27 1.30 17.01
C PRO A 90 8.50 0.20 17.75
N PRO A 91 7.18 0.08 17.53
CA PRO A 91 6.38 -0.90 18.25
C PRO A 91 7.03 -2.28 18.10
N ALA A 92 7.39 -2.89 19.22
CA ALA A 92 7.96 -4.22 19.22
C ALA A 92 6.81 -5.22 19.03
N LEU A 93 6.74 -5.83 17.85
CA LEU A 93 5.88 -6.99 17.65
C LEU A 93 6.42 -8.15 18.49
N ALA A 94 5.63 -8.60 19.46
CA ALA A 94 5.95 -9.75 20.30
C ALA A 94 4.95 -10.89 20.04
N GLY A 95 5.47 -12.11 19.95
CA GLY A 95 4.68 -13.35 19.87
C GLY A 95 5.18 -14.37 20.89
N ALA A 96 4.33 -15.33 21.25
CA ALA A 96 4.65 -16.41 22.19
C ALA A 96 4.15 -17.76 21.64
N GLY A 97 4.73 -18.86 22.13
CA GLY A 97 4.37 -20.23 21.71
C GLY A 97 5.32 -20.89 20.71
N PHE A 98 6.45 -20.24 20.39
CA PHE A 98 7.50 -20.79 19.52
C PHE A 98 8.35 -21.84 20.24
N GLN A 99 8.96 -22.76 19.49
CA GLN A 99 9.94 -23.68 20.05
C GLN A 99 11.29 -22.98 20.33
N PRO A 100 12.04 -23.40 21.36
CA PRO A 100 13.38 -22.87 21.61
C PRO A 100 14.30 -23.07 20.39
N GLY A 101 14.83 -21.97 19.85
CA GLY A 101 15.73 -21.99 18.70
C GLY A 101 15.04 -22.02 17.32
N GLU A 102 13.71 -21.95 17.27
CA GLU A 102 12.94 -21.86 16.03
C GLU A 102 13.13 -20.50 15.35
N GLU A 103 13.34 -20.51 14.04
CA GLU A 103 13.34 -19.28 13.23
C GLU A 103 11.91 -18.77 13.08
N VAL A 104 11.66 -17.54 13.53
CA VAL A 104 10.33 -16.90 13.46
C VAL A 104 10.31 -15.89 12.31
N ALA A 105 9.46 -16.15 11.30
CA ALA A 105 9.25 -15.27 10.17
C ALA A 105 7.95 -14.46 10.30
N LEU A 106 7.98 -13.18 9.92
CA LEU A 106 6.81 -12.33 9.78
C LEU A 106 6.35 -12.32 8.32
N ALA A 107 5.15 -12.83 8.05
CA ALA A 107 4.50 -12.71 6.74
C ALA A 107 3.56 -11.50 6.72
N TYR A 108 3.67 -10.68 5.68
CA TYR A 108 2.78 -9.54 5.44
C TYR A 108 2.14 -9.67 4.05
N VAL A 109 0.82 -9.54 3.96
CA VAL A 109 0.08 -9.66 2.70
C VAL A 109 0.19 -8.34 1.95
N VAL A 110 0.96 -8.33 0.85
CA VAL A 110 1.19 -7.12 0.04
C VAL A 110 0.10 -6.91 -1.01
N VAL A 111 -0.44 -7.99 -1.59
CA VAL A 111 -1.47 -7.95 -2.64
C VAL A 111 -2.48 -9.07 -2.42
N ARG A 112 -3.75 -8.84 -2.76
CA ARG A 112 -4.82 -9.86 -2.77
C ARG A 112 -5.34 -10.02 -4.21
N GLN A 113 -5.48 -11.26 -4.67
CA GLN A 113 -6.09 -11.59 -5.94
C GLN A 113 -6.89 -12.88 -5.81
N ASN A 114 -8.01 -12.96 -6.51
CA ASN A 114 -8.80 -14.19 -6.60
C ASN A 114 -8.19 -15.10 -7.66
N ALA A 115 -8.11 -16.39 -7.35
CA ALA A 115 -7.79 -17.39 -8.35
C ALA A 115 -8.92 -17.48 -9.40
N ASP A 116 -8.55 -17.82 -10.64
CA ASP A 116 -9.47 -18.07 -11.74
C ASP A 116 -10.24 -19.40 -11.56
N ALA A 117 -11.09 -19.73 -12.54
CA ALA A 117 -11.91 -20.94 -12.50
C ALA A 117 -11.09 -22.24 -12.52
N GLU A 118 -9.83 -22.18 -12.97
CA GLU A 118 -8.89 -23.29 -12.98
C GLU A 118 -8.01 -23.31 -11.72
N GLY A 119 -8.14 -22.33 -10.83
CA GLY A 119 -7.40 -22.22 -9.57
C GLY A 119 -6.05 -21.52 -9.69
N ASN A 120 -5.77 -20.83 -10.79
CA ASN A 120 -4.52 -20.10 -11.00
C ASN A 120 -4.68 -18.63 -10.56
N ALA A 121 -3.60 -18.04 -10.06
CA ALA A 121 -3.52 -16.61 -9.72
C ALA A 121 -2.15 -16.06 -10.18
N SER A 122 -2.15 -14.86 -10.75
CA SER A 122 -0.94 -14.17 -11.21
C SER A 122 -0.84 -12.79 -10.55
N LEU A 123 0.04 -12.69 -9.55
CA LEU A 123 0.26 -11.45 -8.80
C LEU A 123 1.42 -10.65 -9.42
N ASN A 124 1.16 -9.38 -9.74
CA ASN A 124 2.20 -8.43 -10.12
C ASN A 124 2.83 -7.86 -8.84
N LEU A 125 4.08 -8.23 -8.56
CA LEU A 125 4.84 -7.72 -7.41
C LEU A 125 5.93 -6.75 -7.87
N PRO A 126 6.22 -5.68 -7.11
CA PRO A 126 7.36 -4.81 -7.39
C PRO A 126 8.68 -5.62 -7.42
N PRO A 127 9.56 -5.43 -8.43
CA PRO A 127 10.81 -6.19 -8.55
C PRO A 127 11.70 -6.11 -7.31
N ALA A 128 11.68 -4.98 -6.60
CA ALA A 128 12.43 -4.78 -5.35
C ALA A 128 11.99 -5.75 -4.24
N LEU A 129 10.70 -6.10 -4.18
CA LEU A 129 10.17 -7.02 -3.17
C LEU A 129 10.58 -8.47 -3.47
N ILE A 130 10.55 -8.84 -4.76
CA ILE A 130 11.03 -10.15 -5.22
C ILE A 130 12.52 -10.30 -4.93
N ALA A 131 13.31 -9.27 -5.22
CA ALA A 131 14.75 -9.26 -4.98
C ALA A 131 15.13 -9.26 -3.48
N ALA A 132 14.34 -8.59 -2.63
CA ALA A 132 14.56 -8.58 -1.19
C ALA A 132 14.21 -9.91 -0.51
N THR A 133 13.33 -10.70 -1.13
CA THR A 133 12.70 -11.89 -0.51
C THR A 133 13.08 -13.18 -1.23
N ARG A 134 14.29 -13.23 -1.84
CA ARG A 134 14.85 -14.29 -2.72
C ARG A 134 14.78 -15.75 -2.23
N GLY A 135 14.18 -16.05 -1.08
CA GLY A 135 13.96 -17.42 -0.60
C GLY A 135 12.79 -17.61 0.38
N GLY A 136 11.84 -16.66 0.48
CA GLY A 136 10.84 -16.68 1.56
C GLY A 136 9.44 -16.17 1.22
N LEU A 137 9.10 -16.05 -0.07
CA LEU A 137 7.75 -15.67 -0.47
C LEU A 137 6.83 -16.89 -0.43
N VAL A 138 5.63 -16.68 0.11
CA VAL A 138 4.62 -17.71 0.28
C VAL A 138 3.28 -17.14 -0.15
N LEU A 139 2.55 -17.89 -0.98
CA LEU A 139 1.18 -17.59 -1.38
C LEU A 139 0.22 -18.30 -0.42
N LEU A 140 -0.73 -17.55 0.15
CA LEU A 140 -1.76 -18.05 1.04
C LEU A 140 -3.14 -17.97 0.37
N GLY A 141 -3.76 -19.12 0.13
CA GLY A 141 -5.16 -19.21 -0.25
C GLY A 141 -6.04 -18.81 0.94
N THR A 142 -6.67 -17.65 0.89
CA THR A 142 -7.45 -17.12 2.04
C THR A 142 -8.67 -17.97 2.39
N ARG A 143 -9.27 -18.64 1.40
CA ARG A 143 -10.45 -19.51 1.58
C ARG A 143 -10.08 -20.96 1.88
N SER A 144 -9.09 -21.51 1.17
CA SER A 144 -8.64 -22.89 1.34
C SER A 144 -7.63 -23.08 2.47
N ARG A 145 -6.99 -21.99 2.90
CA ARG A 145 -5.82 -21.97 3.80
C ARG A 145 -4.62 -22.74 3.25
N THR A 146 -4.57 -22.93 1.94
CA THR A 146 -3.43 -23.56 1.25
C THR A 146 -2.24 -22.61 1.26
N VAL A 147 -1.05 -23.15 1.49
CA VAL A 147 0.21 -22.41 1.55
C VAL A 147 1.14 -22.98 0.48
N THR A 148 1.59 -22.16 -0.46
CA THR A 148 2.46 -22.58 -1.57
C THR A 148 3.68 -21.67 -1.63
N PRO A 149 4.92 -22.20 -1.69
CA PRO A 149 6.11 -21.37 -1.88
C PRO A 149 6.05 -20.66 -3.23
N PHE A 150 6.49 -19.40 -3.26
CA PHE A 150 6.66 -18.67 -4.50
C PHE A 150 8.12 -18.83 -4.98
N GLU A 151 8.28 -19.32 -6.20
CA GLU A 151 9.56 -19.45 -6.86
C GLU A 151 9.72 -18.30 -7.87
N ALA A 152 10.75 -17.48 -7.70
CA ALA A 152 11.03 -16.42 -8.66
C ALA A 152 11.62 -17.04 -9.93
N PRO A 153 11.19 -16.64 -11.14
CA PRO A 153 11.86 -17.06 -12.37
C PRO A 153 13.32 -16.58 -12.36
N ALA A 154 14.24 -17.48 -12.76
CA ALA A 154 15.68 -17.26 -12.78
C ALA A 154 16.13 -16.19 -13.78
#